data_AF-A0AAD5JDZ8-F1
#
_entry.id   AF-A0AAD5JDZ8-F1
#
_cell.length_a   1.000
_cell.length_b   1.000
_cell.length_c   1.000
_cell.angle_alpha   90.00
_cell.angle_beta   90.00
_cell.angle_gamma   90.00
#
_symmetry.space_group_name_H-M   'P 1'
#
loop_
_entity.id
_entity.type
_entity.pdbx_description
1 polymer ?
#
loop_
_entity_poly.entity_id
_entity_poly.type
_entity_poly.pdbx_seq_one_letter_code
_entity_poly.pdbx_strand_id
1 'polypeptide(L)'
;MLVQHIPNEKVKGALSNVESLAKEKIDEILNKLLKDVKEGSMEKEGWPSYLSAYNLSKAAINAYTRILAKKYPTFLVNCVYPGFVKTDINCNAGPLTIAQGAKGPIKLALLPYGGESSSLFFRKDKASCF
;
A
#
# COMPACT_ATOMS: atom_id res chain seq x y z
N MET A 1 -8.99 1.89 3.12
CA MET A 1 -7.64 1.47 2.67
C MET A 1 -6.72 1.45 3.85
N LEU A 2 -5.54 0.83 3.74
CA LEU A 2 -4.66 0.65 4.89
C LEU A 2 -4.20 1.98 5.51
N VAL A 3 -4.08 3.04 4.69
CA VAL A 3 -3.84 4.41 5.18
C VAL A 3 -4.97 4.94 6.09
N GLN A 4 -6.22 4.51 5.87
CA GLN A 4 -7.38 4.92 6.69
C GLN A 4 -7.37 4.27 8.08
N HIS A 5 -6.60 3.19 8.27
CA HIS A 5 -6.44 2.54 9.57
C HIS A 5 -5.32 3.16 10.41
N ILE A 6 -4.67 4.23 9.94
CA ILE A 6 -3.65 4.97 10.68
C ILE A 6 -4.34 6.05 11.52
N PRO A 7 -4.31 5.98 12.87
CA PRO A 7 -4.94 6.99 13.72
C PRO A 7 -4.21 8.34 13.65
N ASN A 8 -2.88 8.33 13.51
CA ASN A 8 -2.08 9.54 13.42
C ASN A 8 -2.38 10.32 12.13
N GLU A 9 -3.15 11.41 12.25
CA GLU A 9 -3.57 12.23 11.10
C GLU A 9 -2.43 12.89 10.34
N LYS A 10 -1.31 13.20 11.00
CA LYS A 10 -0.12 13.74 10.33
C LYS A 10 0.49 12.70 9.40
N VAL A 11 0.62 11.46 9.87
CA VAL A 11 1.14 10.35 9.06
C VAL A 11 0.16 9.99 7.94
N LYS A 12 -1.14 9.93 8.25
CA LYS A 12 -2.19 9.69 7.25
C LYS A 12 -2.14 10.72 6.13
N GLY A 13 -2.17 12.01 6.48
CA GLY A 13 -2.08 13.10 5.52
C GLY A 13 -0.79 13.06 4.69
N ALA A 14 0.34 12.77 5.35
CA ALA A 14 1.62 12.64 4.68
C ALA A 14 1.66 11.48 3.67
N LEU A 15 1.00 10.35 3.92
CA LEU A 15 0.96 9.21 2.99
C LEU A 15 -0.12 9.35 1.90
N SER A 16 -1.13 10.19 2.11
CA SER A 16 -2.21 10.44 1.15
C SER A 16 -1.90 11.53 0.12
N ASN A 17 -1.07 12.53 0.46
CA ASN A 17 -0.78 13.68 -0.39
C ASN A 17 0.26 13.40 -1.48
N VAL A 18 -0.14 13.33 -2.74
CA VAL A 18 0.79 13.00 -3.85
C VAL A 18 1.50 14.15 -4.51
N GLU A 19 1.02 15.37 -4.32
CA GLU A 19 1.69 16.54 -4.90
C GLU A 19 2.97 16.87 -4.11
N SER A 20 2.95 16.63 -2.79
CA SER A 20 4.09 16.85 -1.90
C SER A 20 4.85 15.56 -1.52
N LEU A 21 4.51 14.40 -2.10
CA LEU A 21 5.09 13.13 -1.66
C LEU A 21 6.54 12.99 -2.15
N ALA A 22 7.47 13.02 -1.20
CA ALA A 22 8.86 12.70 -1.42
C ALA A 22 9.17 11.30 -0.87
N LYS A 23 10.09 10.56 -1.50
CA LYS A 23 10.51 9.24 -1.03
C LYS A 23 11.07 9.34 0.39
N GLU A 24 11.80 10.42 0.64
CA GLU A 24 12.43 10.78 1.91
C GLU A 24 11.38 10.87 3.03
N LYS A 25 10.19 11.38 2.74
CA LYS A 25 9.09 11.45 3.72
C LYS A 25 8.56 10.07 4.09
N ILE A 26 8.48 9.16 3.13
CA ILE A 26 8.09 7.76 3.39
C ILE A 26 9.15 7.11 4.29
N ASP A 27 10.43 7.28 3.95
CA ASP A 27 11.56 6.72 4.72
C ASP A 27 11.58 7.26 6.16
N GLU A 28 11.35 8.57 6.35
CA GLU A 28 11.21 9.19 7.68
C GLU A 28 10.11 8.54 8.52
N ILE A 29 8.92 8.36 7.95
CA ILE A 29 7.76 7.75 8.64
C ILE A 29 8.07 6.32 9.04
N LEU A 30 8.66 5.52 8.14
CA LEU A 30 8.99 4.12 8.41
C LEU A 30 10.11 4.00 9.45
N ASN A 31 11.12 4.86 9.40
CA ASN A 31 12.18 4.89 10.40
C ASN A 31 11.64 5.30 11.78
N LYS A 32 10.71 6.25 11.84
CA LYS A 32 10.03 6.62 13.08
C LYS A 32 9.24 5.45 13.65
N LEU A 33 8.45 4.75 12.83
CA LEU A 33 7.74 3.54 13.24
C LEU A 33 8.71 2.50 13.85
N LEU A 34 9.83 2.22 13.18
CA LEU A 34 10.83 1.26 13.68
C LEU A 34 11.44 1.69 15.03
N LYS A 35 11.67 2.98 15.22
CA LYS A 35 12.14 3.54 16.48
C LYS A 35 11.09 3.35 17.58
N ASP A 36 9.85 3.74 17.33
CA ASP A 36 8.78 3.71 18.32
C ASP A 36 8.39 2.27 18.71
N VAL A 37 8.51 1.31 17.78
CA VAL A 37 8.40 -0.12 18.08
C VAL A 37 9.48 -0.57 19.06
N LYS A 38 10.73 -0.17 18.86
CA LYS A 38 11.86 -0.53 19.74
C LYS A 38 11.73 0.10 21.13
N GLU A 39 11.18 1.31 21.20
CA GLU A 39 11.02 2.06 22.44
C GLU A 39 9.70 1.72 23.17
N GLY A 40 8.83 0.90 22.57
CA GLY A 40 7.53 0.54 23.15
C GLY A 40 6.52 1.70 23.23
N SER A 41 6.73 2.75 22.44
CA SER A 41 5.93 4.00 22.47
C SER A 41 4.78 4.02 21.46
N MET A 42 4.36 2.84 20.99
CA MET A 42 3.46 2.70 19.84
C MET A 42 2.10 3.40 20.00
N GLU A 43 1.46 3.19 21.16
CA GLU A 43 0.15 3.78 21.47
C GLU A 43 0.24 5.30 21.63
N LYS A 44 1.26 5.77 22.36
CA LYS A 44 1.52 7.20 22.59
C LYS A 44 1.67 7.98 21.29
N GLU A 45 2.35 7.40 20.30
CA GLU A 45 2.63 8.04 19.02
C GLU A 45 1.48 7.89 18.00
N GLY A 46 0.38 7.24 18.39
CA GLY A 46 -0.84 7.12 17.60
C GLY A 46 -0.71 6.15 16.42
N TRP A 47 0.13 5.12 16.56
CA TRP A 47 0.23 4.06 15.55
C TRP A 47 -0.96 3.10 15.64
N PRO A 48 -1.33 2.41 14.53
CA PRO A 48 -2.37 1.38 14.59
C PRO A 48 -2.05 0.32 15.65
N SER A 49 -3.03 -0.05 16.47
CA SER A 49 -2.88 -1.09 17.51
C SER A 49 -2.87 -2.51 16.96
N TYR A 50 -3.47 -2.73 15.78
CA TYR A 50 -3.52 -4.02 15.11
C TYR A 50 -2.82 -3.97 13.75
N LEU A 51 -1.97 -4.96 13.49
CA LEU A 51 -1.20 -5.10 12.24
C LEU A 51 -0.46 -3.81 11.83
N SER A 52 0.08 -3.08 12.80
CA SER A 52 0.67 -1.75 12.61
C SER A 52 1.72 -1.71 11.49
N ALA A 53 2.74 -2.56 11.58
CA ALA A 53 3.81 -2.64 10.58
C ALA A 53 3.28 -3.03 9.19
N TYR A 54 2.28 -3.92 9.12
CA TYR A 54 1.66 -4.31 7.87
C TYR A 54 0.86 -3.15 7.25
N ASN A 55 0.04 -2.46 8.04
CA ASN A 55 -0.75 -1.31 7.58
C ASN A 55 0.16 -0.20 7.04
N LEU A 56 1.21 0.15 7.79
CA LEU A 56 2.15 1.20 7.40
C LEU A 56 3.00 0.80 6.20
N SER A 57 3.53 -0.42 6.14
CA SER A 57 4.33 -0.86 4.98
C SER A 57 3.51 -0.88 3.68
N LYS A 58 2.25 -1.32 3.72
CA LYS A 58 1.39 -1.33 2.54
C LYS A 58 0.89 0.07 2.17
N ALA A 59 0.62 0.94 3.15
CA ALA A 59 0.32 2.36 2.88
C ALA A 59 1.52 3.06 2.23
N ALA A 60 2.74 2.79 2.70
CA ALA A 60 3.98 3.28 2.10
C ALA A 60 4.18 2.77 0.66
N ILE A 61 3.93 1.48 0.40
CA ILE A 61 3.99 0.92 -0.97
C ILE A 61 2.99 1.62 -1.91
N ASN A 62 1.75 1.83 -1.45
CA ASN A 62 0.75 2.57 -2.21
C ASN A 62 1.23 4.00 -2.55
N ALA A 63 1.83 4.69 -1.59
CA ALA A 63 2.33 6.05 -1.76
C ALA A 63 3.55 6.07 -2.71
N TYR A 64 4.49 5.14 -2.54
CA TYR A 64 5.69 4.99 -3.38
C TYR A 64 5.36 4.60 -4.82
N THR A 65 4.31 3.81 -5.04
CA THR A 65 3.79 3.48 -6.38
C THR A 65 3.43 4.73 -7.15
N ARG A 66 2.82 5.72 -6.51
CA ARG A 66 2.45 7.00 -7.13
C ARG A 66 3.69 7.85 -7.45
N ILE A 67 4.71 7.84 -6.57
CA ILE A 67 6.03 8.47 -6.86
C ILE A 67 6.67 7.83 -8.10
N LEU A 68 6.71 6.49 -8.16
CA LEU A 68 7.31 5.77 -9.27
C LEU A 68 6.57 6.01 -10.59
N ALA A 69 5.24 6.02 -10.57
CA ALA A 69 4.43 6.33 -11.75
C ALA A 69 4.74 7.74 -12.30
N LYS A 70 4.90 8.74 -11.42
CA LYS A 70 5.29 10.10 -11.81
C LYS A 70 6.72 10.15 -12.35
N LYS A 71 7.63 9.41 -11.72
CA LYS A 71 9.06 9.38 -12.10
C LYS A 71 9.29 8.69 -13.45
N TYR A 72 8.50 7.67 -13.77
CA TYR A 72 8.64 6.86 -14.98
C TYR A 72 7.34 6.86 -15.79
N PRO A 73 7.03 7.95 -16.52
CA PRO A 73 5.74 8.11 -17.20
C PRO A 73 5.51 7.10 -18.34
N THR A 74 6.56 6.42 -18.80
CA THR A 74 6.46 5.34 -19.81
C THR A 74 6.12 3.98 -19.20
N PHE A 75 6.23 3.82 -17.88
CA PHE A 75 5.92 2.59 -17.17
C PHE A 75 4.50 2.65 -16.60
N LEU A 76 3.81 1.51 -16.64
CA LEU A 76 2.54 1.32 -15.93
C LEU A 76 2.84 0.84 -14.50
N VAL A 77 2.84 1.78 -13.54
CA VAL A 77 3.15 1.47 -12.13
C VAL A 77 1.86 1.54 -11.32
N ASN A 78 1.42 0.40 -10.80
CA ASN A 78 0.14 0.24 -10.10
C ASN A 78 0.28 -0.61 -8.84
N CYS A 79 -0.68 -0.46 -7.93
CA CYS A 79 -0.84 -1.33 -6.76
C CYS A 79 -2.10 -2.18 -6.88
N VAL A 80 -2.07 -3.38 -6.30
CA VAL A 80 -3.24 -4.26 -6.25
C VAL A 80 -3.39 -4.94 -4.89
N TYR A 81 -4.62 -4.90 -4.37
CA TYR A 81 -5.06 -5.76 -3.28
C TYR A 81 -5.72 -7.01 -3.87
N PRO A 82 -5.10 -8.21 -3.72
CA PRO A 82 -5.60 -9.44 -4.32
C PRO A 82 -6.84 -10.02 -3.61
N GLY A 83 -7.24 -9.44 -2.47
CA GLY A 83 -8.28 -9.99 -1.59
C GLY A 83 -7.69 -10.80 -0.43
N PHE A 84 -8.57 -11.45 0.34
CA PHE A 84 -8.19 -12.36 1.41
C PHE A 84 -8.06 -13.78 0.86
N VAL A 85 -6.82 -14.22 0.64
CA VAL A 85 -6.47 -15.42 -0.14
C VAL A 85 -5.92 -16.53 0.77
N LYS A 86 -6.37 -17.76 0.54
CA LYS A 86 -5.85 -18.98 1.20
C LYS A 86 -4.40 -19.21 0.82
N THR A 87 -3.51 -18.77 1.70
CA THR A 87 -2.04 -18.83 1.56
C THR A 87 -1.43 -19.01 2.94
N ASP A 88 -0.16 -19.38 3.02
CA ASP A 88 0.53 -19.61 4.29
C ASP A 88 0.56 -18.38 5.21
N ILE A 89 0.64 -17.17 4.65
CA ILE A 89 0.57 -15.91 5.44
C ILE A 89 -0.72 -15.78 6.25
N ASN A 90 -1.79 -16.42 5.78
CA ASN A 90 -3.12 -16.41 6.38
C ASN A 90 -3.46 -17.76 7.02
N CYS A 91 -2.47 -18.64 7.24
CA CYS A 91 -2.68 -20.02 7.71
C CYS A 91 -3.72 -20.78 6.86
N ASN A 92 -3.69 -20.57 5.54
CA ASN A 92 -4.65 -21.12 4.57
C ASN A 92 -6.12 -20.71 4.80
N ALA A 93 -6.37 -19.62 5.55
CA ALA A 93 -7.68 -19.02 5.71
C ALA A 93 -8.02 -18.02 4.58
N GLY A 94 -9.32 -17.76 4.41
CA GLY A 94 -9.86 -16.77 3.48
C GLY A 94 -10.81 -17.35 2.43
N PRO A 95 -11.68 -16.51 1.82
CA PRO A 95 -12.69 -16.97 0.87
C PRO A 95 -12.12 -17.25 -0.54
N LEU A 96 -10.92 -16.76 -0.87
CA LEU A 96 -10.37 -16.84 -2.22
C LEU A 96 -9.28 -17.91 -2.34
N THR A 97 -9.27 -18.62 -3.47
CA THR A 97 -8.15 -19.48 -3.86
C THR A 97 -6.97 -18.68 -4.39
N ILE A 98 -5.78 -19.29 -4.42
CA ILE A 98 -4.57 -18.69 -5.02
C ILE A 98 -4.85 -18.20 -6.44
N ALA A 99 -5.48 -19.03 -7.28
CA ALA A 99 -5.83 -18.68 -8.65
C ALA A 99 -6.77 -17.47 -8.74
N GLN A 100 -7.73 -17.34 -7.82
CA GLN A 100 -8.62 -16.17 -7.77
C GLN A 100 -7.88 -14.89 -7.35
N GLY A 101 -6.97 -14.99 -6.38
CA GLY A 101 -6.15 -13.85 -5.92
C GLY A 101 -5.15 -13.37 -6.99
N ALA A 102 -4.63 -14.28 -7.81
CA ALA A 102 -3.65 -13.96 -8.86
C ALA A 102 -4.22 -13.16 -10.04
N LYS A 103 -5.55 -13.19 -10.26
CA LYS A 103 -6.19 -12.52 -11.42
C LYS A 103 -5.88 -11.03 -11.50
N GLY A 104 -5.90 -10.33 -10.37
CA GLY A 104 -5.63 -8.88 -10.30
C GLY A 104 -4.20 -8.54 -10.75
N PRO A 105 -3.16 -9.07 -10.06
CA PRO A 105 -1.77 -8.90 -10.48
C PRO A 105 -1.50 -9.27 -11.94
N ILE A 106 -2.02 -10.41 -12.42
CA ILE A 106 -1.84 -10.86 -13.82
C ILE A 106 -2.45 -9.85 -14.79
N LYS A 107 -3.66 -9.35 -14.53
CA LYS A 107 -4.31 -8.34 -15.37
C LYS A 107 -3.47 -7.07 -15.47
N LEU A 108 -2.88 -6.60 -14.36
CA LEU A 108 -2.03 -5.41 -14.36
C LEU A 108 -0.70 -5.62 -15.10
N ALA A 109 -0.11 -6.81 -14.98
CA ALA A 109 1.12 -7.16 -15.69
C ALA A 109 0.93 -7.27 -17.21
N LEU A 110 -0.29 -7.58 -17.66
CA LEU A 110 -0.63 -7.74 -19.08
C LEU A 110 -1.33 -6.51 -19.69
N LEU A 111 -1.32 -5.36 -19.00
CA LEU A 111 -1.88 -4.13 -19.56
C LEU A 111 -1.13 -3.73 -20.84
N PRO A 112 -1.86 -3.25 -21.88
CA PRO A 112 -1.22 -2.81 -23.11
C PRO A 112 -0.33 -1.59 -22.84
N TYR A 113 0.79 -1.53 -23.57
CA TYR A 113 1.67 -0.37 -23.53
C TYR A 113 0.91 0.90 -23.94
N GLY A 114 1.11 2.00 -23.21
CA GLY A 114 0.41 3.27 -23.43
C GLY A 114 -1.00 3.36 -22.83
N GLY A 115 -1.44 2.38 -22.03
CA GLY A 115 -2.72 2.44 -21.34
C GLY A 115 -2.78 3.55 -20.27
N GLU A 116 -3.95 4.18 -20.11
CA GLU A 116 -4.18 5.31 -19.18
C GLU A 116 -4.19 4.91 -17.68
N SER A 117 -4.01 3.64 -17.37
CA SER A 117 -4.11 3.09 -16.01
C SER A 117 -2.75 3.04 -15.31
N SER A 118 -2.11 4.19 -15.08
CA SER A 118 -0.91 4.29 -14.24
C SER A 118 -1.20 5.11 -12.99
N SER A 119 -0.46 4.88 -11.90
CA SER A 119 -0.72 5.49 -10.60
C SER A 119 -2.10 5.15 -10.02
N LEU A 120 -2.61 3.93 -10.24
CA LEU A 120 -3.89 3.46 -9.71
C LEU A 120 -3.73 2.36 -8.64
N PHE A 121 -4.74 2.25 -7.77
CA PHE A 121 -4.90 1.14 -6.84
C PHE A 121 -6.06 0.26 -7.30
N PHE A 122 -5.84 -1.05 -7.35
CA PHE A 122 -6.83 -2.03 -7.77
C PHE A 122 -7.28 -2.89 -6.59
N ARG A 123 -8.58 -3.04 -6.40
CA ARG A 123 -9.14 -4.10 -5.56
C ARG A 123 -9.52 -5.26 -6.47
N LYS A 124 -8.76 -6.34 -6.39
CA LYS A 124 -8.83 -7.48 -7.31
C LYS A 124 -8.61 -7.00 -8.75
N ASP A 125 -9.66 -6.95 -9.57
CA ASP A 125 -9.64 -6.61 -10.99
C ASP A 125 -10.23 -5.22 -11.31
N LYS A 126 -10.66 -4.46 -10.29
CA LYS A 126 -11.31 -3.15 -10.42
C LYS A 126 -10.45 -2.03 -9.85
N ALA A 127 -10.36 -0.93 -10.58
CA ALA A 127 -9.74 0.30 -10.09
C ALA A 127 -10.51 0.83 -8.87
N SER A 128 -9.78 1.45 -7.95
CA SER A 128 -10.28 1.99 -6.68
C SER A 128 -9.44 3.22 -6.30
N CYS A 129 -9.97 4.08 -5.43
CA CYS A 129 -9.20 5.20 -4.86
C CYS A 129 -8.02 4.70 -4.01
N PHE A 130 -7.11 5.61 -3.61
CA PHE A 130 -6.00 5.41 -2.65
C PHE A 130 -6.32 5.84 -1.21
#